data_AF-A0A8S3V2D8-F1
#
_entry.id   AF-A0A8S3V2D8-F1
#
_cell.length_a   1.000
_cell.length_b   1.000
_cell.length_c   1.000
_cell.angle_alpha   90.00
_cell.angle_beta   90.00
_cell.angle_gamma   90.00
#
_symmetry.space_group_name_H-M   'P 1'
#
loop_
_entity.id
_entity.type
_entity.pdbx_description
1 polymer ?
#
loop_
_entity_poly.entity_id
_entity_poly.type
_entity_poly.pdbx_seq_one_letter_code
_entity_poly.pdbx_strand_id
1 'polypeptide(L)'
;MLITISTILFMFQVDVRIAQTVVSPTNCKNELDLVFLLDGSQSVTKPNFDLVKNYTVNLISRFEINPTQTRVGIVEFGTFIGTKIELGQYDTLDALSADILSIQMSNYGTSTHKAIKLMRGMFSRSPRPGSTKVAVCITDGLSVSPNYTKIESMAAHEEGIHMFALGIGQHVFKTELVFIASQMDYVKEVPDYSALPTNLAAEICNLNFETTTATYKSTTPKDLAIDRIDGTPITGAVNISTTTATSTTNSVINGGSVDVNRQFLPHPTDCDKYIETEDAAGILVFHERYCPFGQFYNENALTCVQPKHSTCKLDLCRDKLTAPMKNNCRGYWVCLNGDITGVCCPLGTGYLDGSGCKLCACNSECPPTLNNNSTLQGVT
;
A
#
# COMPACT_ATOMS: atom_id res chain seq x y z
N MET A 1 47.88 -63.31 34.13
CA MET A 1 46.50 -63.65 34.51
C MET A 1 45.68 -62.38 34.46
N LEU A 2 44.77 -62.26 33.47
CA LEU A 2 43.56 -61.40 33.43
C LEU A 2 43.78 -59.85 33.46
N ILE A 3 43.12 -58.95 32.72
CA ILE A 3 42.04 -58.90 31.71
C ILE A 3 42.27 -57.57 30.95
N THR A 4 42.16 -57.57 29.62
CA THR A 4 42.09 -56.37 28.79
C THR A 4 40.69 -55.76 28.86
N ILE A 5 40.55 -54.57 29.45
CA ILE A 5 39.30 -53.81 29.42
C ILE A 5 39.29 -52.96 28.14
N SER A 6 38.65 -53.51 27.11
CA SER A 6 38.17 -52.76 25.96
C SER A 6 36.86 -52.06 26.37
N THR A 7 36.94 -50.80 26.76
CA THR A 7 35.76 -49.94 26.87
C THR A 7 35.58 -49.22 25.54
N ILE A 8 34.60 -49.72 24.79
CA ILE A 8 34.08 -49.13 23.56
C ILE A 8 33.47 -47.78 23.91
N LEU A 9 34.13 -46.70 23.49
CA LEU A 9 33.57 -45.35 23.48
C LEU A 9 32.64 -45.26 22.26
N PHE A 10 31.37 -45.61 22.44
CA PHE A 10 30.34 -45.38 21.42
C PHE A 10 30.10 -43.87 21.31
N MET A 11 30.74 -43.24 20.33
CA MET A 11 30.34 -41.93 19.83
C MET A 11 28.94 -42.06 19.22
N PHE A 12 27.91 -41.66 19.97
CA PHE A 12 26.61 -41.35 19.36
C PHE A 12 26.75 -40.02 18.61
N GLN A 13 27.22 -40.06 17.37
CA GLN A 13 26.94 -39.00 16.41
C GLN A 13 25.47 -39.15 16.03
N VAL A 14 24.63 -38.25 16.54
CA VAL A 14 23.29 -38.05 16.01
C VAL A 14 23.48 -37.31 14.68
N ASP A 15 23.58 -38.05 13.58
CA ASP A 15 23.47 -37.47 12.25
C ASP A 15 22.02 -37.01 12.05
N VAL A 16 21.75 -35.75 12.42
CA VAL A 16 20.52 -35.06 12.00
C VAL A 16 20.62 -34.82 10.50
N ARG A 17 20.23 -35.82 9.71
CA ARG A 17 19.98 -35.61 8.28
C ARG A 17 18.68 -34.85 8.14
N ILE A 18 18.78 -33.52 8.08
CA ILE A 18 17.69 -32.71 7.54
C ILE A 18 17.53 -33.18 6.10
N ALA A 19 16.45 -33.90 5.82
CA ALA A 19 16.01 -34.11 4.45
C ALA A 19 15.57 -32.74 3.93
N GLN A 20 16.53 -31.98 3.39
CA GLN A 20 16.21 -30.87 2.50
C GLN A 20 15.45 -31.51 1.34
N THR A 21 14.13 -31.32 1.30
CA THR A 21 13.36 -31.56 0.09
C THR A 21 14.04 -30.75 -0.99
N VAL A 22 14.75 -31.42 -1.89
CA VAL A 22 15.37 -30.78 -3.05
C VAL A 22 14.20 -30.31 -3.90
N VAL A 23 13.83 -29.06 -3.67
CA VAL A 23 12.85 -28.34 -4.44
C VAL A 23 13.45 -28.20 -5.84
N SER A 24 12.94 -28.97 -6.79
CA SER A 24 13.38 -28.84 -8.19
C SER A 24 13.13 -27.40 -8.66
N PRO A 25 14.12 -26.76 -9.28
CA PRO A 25 13.94 -25.42 -9.86
C PRO A 25 12.79 -25.44 -10.87
N THR A 26 11.97 -24.41 -10.83
CA THR A 26 10.99 -24.12 -11.86
C THR A 26 11.75 -23.52 -13.03
N ASN A 27 11.78 -24.23 -14.16
CA ASN A 27 12.45 -23.76 -15.36
C ASN A 27 11.60 -22.68 -16.04
N CYS A 28 11.76 -21.43 -15.59
CA CYS A 28 11.29 -20.26 -16.31
C CYS A 28 11.94 -20.21 -17.70
N LYS A 29 11.16 -19.91 -18.74
CA LYS A 29 11.68 -19.81 -20.12
C LYS A 29 12.55 -18.57 -20.35
N ASN A 30 12.36 -17.54 -19.52
CA ASN A 30 13.00 -16.25 -19.66
C ASN A 30 13.76 -15.86 -18.39
N GLU A 31 14.76 -15.01 -18.57
CA GLU A 31 15.38 -14.24 -17.49
C GLU A 31 14.30 -13.49 -16.68
N LEU A 32 14.40 -13.50 -15.35
CA LEU A 32 13.36 -13.00 -14.45
C LEU A 32 13.91 -11.97 -13.45
N ASP A 33 13.32 -10.78 -13.42
CA ASP A 33 13.50 -9.82 -12.33
C ASP A 33 12.20 -9.80 -11.51
N LEU A 34 12.29 -10.25 -10.26
CA LEU A 34 11.14 -10.49 -9.38
C LEU A 34 11.22 -9.61 -8.14
N VAL A 35 10.24 -8.73 -7.93
CA VAL A 35 10.20 -7.86 -6.74
C VAL A 35 9.02 -8.20 -5.84
N PHE A 36 9.24 -8.39 -4.55
CA PHE A 36 8.16 -8.56 -3.57
C PHE A 36 7.88 -7.26 -2.84
N LEU A 37 6.60 -6.89 -2.74
CA LEU A 37 6.12 -5.83 -1.85
C LEU A 37 5.49 -6.53 -0.63
N LEU A 38 6.14 -6.42 0.51
CA LEU A 38 5.74 -7.09 1.75
C LEU A 38 5.09 -6.09 2.69
N ASP A 39 3.79 -6.24 2.92
CA ASP A 39 3.06 -5.42 3.89
C ASP A 39 3.50 -5.78 5.32
N GLY A 40 4.13 -4.84 5.98
CA GLY A 40 4.52 -4.89 7.39
C GLY A 40 3.78 -3.85 8.23
N SER A 41 2.57 -3.49 7.83
CA SER A 41 1.70 -2.53 8.52
C SER A 41 1.22 -3.01 9.89
N GLN A 42 0.48 -2.14 10.59
CA GLN A 42 -0.03 -2.41 11.93
C GLN A 42 -1.10 -3.52 11.99
N SER A 43 -1.81 -3.80 10.89
CA SER A 43 -2.78 -4.91 10.83
C SER A 43 -2.09 -6.27 10.87
N VAL A 44 -0.86 -6.34 10.37
CA VAL A 44 -0.06 -7.55 10.35
C VAL A 44 0.56 -7.77 11.73
N THR A 45 0.34 -8.94 12.33
CA THR A 45 1.07 -9.32 13.55
C THR A 45 2.47 -9.83 13.22
N LYS A 46 3.41 -9.73 14.16
CA LYS A 46 4.77 -10.25 13.93
C LYS A 46 4.81 -11.73 13.49
N PRO A 47 4.06 -12.67 14.11
CA PRO A 47 4.00 -14.05 13.64
C PRO A 47 3.50 -14.17 12.20
N ASN A 48 2.50 -13.37 11.81
CA ASN A 48 1.98 -13.37 10.45
C ASN A 48 3.01 -12.81 9.45
N PHE A 49 3.73 -11.76 9.82
CA PHE A 49 4.82 -11.25 8.99
C PHE A 49 5.95 -12.28 8.82
N ASP A 50 6.27 -13.05 9.87
CA ASP A 50 7.22 -14.17 9.75
C ASP A 50 6.71 -15.25 8.78
N LEU A 51 5.40 -15.51 8.69
CA LEU A 51 4.82 -16.39 7.66
C LEU A 51 4.99 -15.82 6.24
N VAL A 52 4.80 -14.51 6.05
CA VAL A 52 5.02 -13.84 4.74
C VAL A 52 6.48 -13.95 4.31
N LYS A 53 7.44 -13.73 5.23
CA LYS A 53 8.88 -13.88 4.94
C LYS A 53 9.22 -15.33 4.55
N ASN A 54 8.73 -16.30 5.33
CA ASN A 54 8.95 -17.72 5.04
C ASN A 54 8.32 -18.13 3.70
N TYR A 55 7.11 -17.65 3.40
CA TYR A 55 6.47 -17.88 2.11
C TYR A 55 7.31 -17.31 0.96
N THR A 56 7.81 -16.09 1.11
CA THR A 56 8.67 -15.43 0.12
C THR A 56 9.93 -16.27 -0.14
N VAL A 57 10.64 -16.70 0.92
CA VAL A 57 11.82 -17.58 0.81
C VAL A 57 11.48 -18.90 0.11
N ASN A 58 10.40 -19.56 0.53
CA ASN A 58 9.97 -20.83 -0.06
C ASN A 58 9.63 -20.68 -1.55
N LEU A 59 9.02 -19.57 -1.94
CA LEU A 59 8.68 -19.29 -3.32
C LEU A 59 9.96 -19.01 -4.14
N ILE A 60 10.87 -18.15 -3.66
CA ILE A 60 12.10 -17.84 -4.42
C ILE A 60 13.06 -19.03 -4.51
N SER A 61 12.99 -19.99 -3.58
CA SER A 61 13.76 -21.25 -3.64
C SER A 61 13.41 -22.12 -4.86
N ARG A 62 12.29 -21.82 -5.52
CA ARG A 62 11.85 -22.46 -6.76
C ARG A 62 12.54 -21.87 -7.99
N PHE A 63 13.39 -20.86 -7.86
CA PHE A 63 14.07 -20.20 -8.97
C PHE A 63 15.59 -20.31 -8.84
N GLU A 64 16.31 -20.22 -9.96
CA GLU A 64 17.77 -20.13 -9.94
C GLU A 64 18.18 -18.66 -9.68
N ILE A 65 18.51 -18.36 -8.42
CA ILE A 65 18.92 -17.01 -8.01
C ILE A 65 20.38 -16.79 -8.40
N ASN A 66 20.60 -15.93 -9.39
CA ASN A 66 21.92 -15.46 -9.83
C ASN A 66 21.77 -14.26 -10.80
N PRO A 67 22.85 -13.53 -11.13
CA PRO A 67 22.80 -12.37 -12.01
C PRO A 67 22.23 -12.61 -13.41
N THR A 68 22.31 -13.85 -13.91
CA THR A 68 21.97 -14.21 -15.30
C THR A 68 20.59 -14.83 -15.45
N GLN A 69 20.02 -15.42 -14.39
CA GLN A 69 18.72 -16.07 -14.45
C GLN A 69 17.67 -15.25 -13.68
N THR A 70 17.59 -15.42 -12.37
CA THR A 70 16.60 -14.71 -11.53
C THR A 70 17.28 -13.73 -10.58
N ARG A 71 16.91 -12.46 -10.68
CA ARG A 71 17.27 -11.41 -9.71
C ARG A 71 16.05 -11.07 -8.87
N VAL A 72 16.23 -10.97 -7.56
CA VAL A 72 15.12 -10.69 -6.63
C VAL A 72 15.35 -9.36 -5.93
N GLY A 73 14.28 -8.58 -5.81
CA GLY A 73 14.22 -7.40 -4.96
C GLY A 73 13.10 -7.53 -3.93
N ILE A 74 13.22 -6.79 -2.83
CA ILE A 74 12.22 -6.76 -1.75
C ILE A 74 11.96 -5.30 -1.36
N VAL A 75 10.70 -4.98 -1.13
CA VAL A 75 10.26 -3.73 -0.52
C VAL A 75 9.34 -4.08 0.63
N GLU A 76 9.79 -3.89 1.86
CA GLU A 76 8.90 -3.89 3.01
C GLU A 76 8.23 -2.51 3.13
N PHE A 77 6.94 -2.49 3.46
CA PHE A 77 6.19 -1.24 3.59
C PHE A 77 5.16 -1.26 4.71
N GLY A 78 5.06 -0.13 5.38
CA GLY A 78 3.87 0.33 6.09
C GLY A 78 3.49 1.72 5.55
N THR A 79 3.37 2.71 6.43
CA THR A 79 3.21 4.15 6.08
C THR A 79 4.46 4.70 5.41
N PHE A 80 5.60 4.18 5.83
CA PHE A 80 6.91 4.43 5.24
C PHE A 80 7.41 3.16 4.58
N ILE A 81 8.40 3.32 3.69
CA ILE A 81 9.17 2.19 3.20
C ILE A 81 10.18 1.82 4.28
N GLY A 82 10.17 0.57 4.74
CA GLY A 82 11.21 0.04 5.61
C GLY A 82 12.34 -0.58 4.80
N THR A 83 12.60 -1.87 5.03
CA THR A 83 13.73 -2.56 4.40
C THR A 83 13.58 -2.66 2.88
N LYS A 84 14.69 -2.49 2.17
CA LYS A 84 14.79 -2.64 0.73
C LYS A 84 15.95 -3.57 0.39
N ILE A 85 15.69 -4.54 -0.47
CA ILE A 85 16.71 -5.33 -1.13
C ILE A 85 16.61 -4.98 -2.61
N GLU A 86 17.65 -4.38 -3.16
CA GLU A 86 17.66 -3.95 -4.56
C GLU A 86 17.86 -5.14 -5.52
N LEU A 87 17.38 -5.02 -6.76
CA LEU A 87 17.57 -6.05 -7.78
C LEU A 87 19.06 -6.27 -8.07
N GLY A 88 19.52 -7.52 -7.89
CA GLY A 88 20.93 -7.90 -8.07
C GLY A 88 21.83 -7.56 -6.89
N GLN A 89 21.26 -7.22 -5.72
CA GLN A 89 22.04 -7.06 -4.48
C GLN A 89 22.61 -8.40 -3.99
N TYR A 90 21.93 -9.51 -4.27
CA TYR A 90 22.36 -10.86 -3.90
C TYR A 90 22.38 -11.79 -5.11
N ASP A 91 23.44 -12.59 -5.18
CA ASP A 91 23.70 -13.53 -6.27
C ASP A 91 23.45 -15.00 -5.89
N THR A 92 23.06 -15.24 -4.63
CA THR A 92 22.80 -16.60 -4.11
C THR A 92 21.51 -16.63 -3.28
N LEU A 93 20.82 -17.76 -3.34
CA LEU A 93 19.60 -18.00 -2.56
C LEU A 93 19.86 -17.90 -1.06
N ASP A 94 20.97 -18.45 -0.56
CA ASP A 94 21.25 -18.49 0.88
C ASP A 94 21.43 -17.09 1.48
N ALA A 95 22.20 -16.23 0.82
CA ALA A 95 22.44 -14.86 1.30
C ALA A 95 21.16 -14.01 1.24
N LEU A 96 20.41 -14.13 0.15
CA LEU A 96 19.12 -13.46 -0.03
C LEU A 96 18.09 -13.92 1.02
N SER A 97 18.00 -15.23 1.27
CA SER A 97 17.06 -15.80 2.24
C SER A 97 17.37 -15.34 3.66
N ALA A 98 18.65 -15.29 4.03
CA ALA A 98 19.06 -14.79 5.34
C ALA A 98 18.65 -13.33 5.55
N ASP A 99 18.83 -12.48 4.53
CA ASP A 99 18.44 -11.06 4.62
C ASP A 99 16.92 -10.89 4.67
N ILE A 100 16.17 -11.61 3.82
CA ILE A 100 14.69 -11.62 3.84
C ILE A 100 14.17 -11.98 5.23
N LEU A 101 14.69 -13.05 5.85
CA LEU A 101 14.23 -13.51 7.17
C LEU A 101 14.55 -12.49 8.29
N SER A 102 15.56 -11.64 8.09
CA SER A 102 15.96 -10.60 9.05
C SER A 102 15.11 -9.33 8.99
N ILE A 103 14.31 -9.16 7.92
CA ILE A 103 13.47 -7.97 7.71
C ILE A 103 12.57 -7.73 8.94
N GLN A 104 12.57 -6.48 9.39
CA GLN A 104 11.72 -5.96 10.44
C GLN A 104 10.52 -5.25 9.81
N MET A 105 9.35 -5.45 10.41
CA MET A 105 8.12 -4.81 9.94
C MET A 105 8.00 -3.37 10.48
N SER A 106 7.46 -2.50 9.64
CA SER A 106 7.29 -1.06 9.90
C SER A 106 6.22 -0.75 10.96
N ASN A 107 5.27 -1.66 11.21
CA ASN A 107 4.24 -1.61 12.26
C ASN A 107 3.31 -0.38 12.25
N TYR A 108 3.15 0.32 11.13
CA TYR A 108 2.34 1.54 11.13
C TYR A 108 1.74 1.83 9.75
N GLY A 109 0.41 1.77 9.58
CA GLY A 109 -0.33 2.09 8.34
C GLY A 109 0.13 1.34 7.08
N THR A 110 -0.55 1.54 5.95
CA THR A 110 -0.36 0.73 4.74
C THR A 110 -0.26 1.65 3.51
N SER A 111 0.94 2.00 3.06
CA SER A 111 1.16 2.89 1.90
C SER A 111 1.58 2.14 0.65
N THR A 112 0.68 1.29 0.14
CA THR A 112 0.91 0.41 -1.02
C THR A 112 1.42 1.18 -2.25
N HIS A 113 0.82 2.34 -2.54
CA HIS A 113 1.26 3.26 -3.59
C HIS A 113 2.76 3.63 -3.54
N LYS A 114 3.33 3.86 -2.35
CA LYS A 114 4.76 4.18 -2.21
C LYS A 114 5.63 2.97 -2.52
N ALA A 115 5.20 1.78 -2.10
CA ALA A 115 5.92 0.54 -2.37
C ALA A 115 5.96 0.25 -3.88
N ILE A 116 4.83 0.43 -4.57
CA ILE A 116 4.75 0.27 -6.04
C ILE A 116 5.64 1.29 -6.74
N LYS A 117 5.58 2.56 -6.36
CA LYS A 117 6.44 3.62 -6.93
C LYS A 117 7.93 3.30 -6.79
N LEU A 118 8.34 2.82 -5.61
CA LEU A 118 9.73 2.46 -5.37
C LEU A 118 10.16 1.26 -6.21
N MET A 119 9.32 0.22 -6.27
CA MET A 119 9.56 -0.98 -7.06
C MET A 119 9.73 -0.67 -8.54
N ARG A 120 8.88 0.20 -9.11
CA ARG A 120 9.05 0.69 -10.48
C ARG A 120 10.45 1.28 -10.66
N GLY A 121 10.87 2.12 -9.72
CA GLY A 121 12.21 2.69 -9.69
C GLY A 121 13.35 1.66 -9.55
N MET A 122 13.13 0.49 -8.93
CA MET A 122 14.12 -0.60 -8.91
C MET A 122 14.34 -1.17 -10.32
N PHE A 123 13.25 -1.45 -11.05
CA PHE A 123 13.31 -1.92 -12.44
C PHE A 123 13.94 -0.89 -13.38
N SER A 124 13.68 0.40 -13.18
CA SER A 124 14.26 1.46 -14.00
C SER A 124 15.74 1.73 -13.71
N ARG A 125 16.19 1.60 -12.46
CA ARG A 125 17.60 1.84 -12.06
C ARG A 125 18.53 0.67 -12.37
N SER A 126 18.00 -0.55 -12.40
CA SER A 126 18.75 -1.77 -12.73
C SER A 126 18.11 -2.51 -13.92
N PRO A 127 17.98 -1.86 -15.10
CA PRO A 127 17.32 -2.47 -16.24
C PRO A 127 18.13 -3.66 -16.76
N ARG A 128 17.46 -4.79 -17.01
CA ARG A 128 18.04 -5.95 -17.69
C ARG A 128 17.27 -6.22 -18.97
N PRO A 129 17.82 -5.87 -20.15
CA PRO A 129 17.15 -6.09 -21.42
C PRO A 129 16.76 -7.56 -21.60
N GLY A 130 15.52 -7.81 -22.02
CA GLY A 130 15.00 -9.17 -22.21
C GLY A 130 14.55 -9.89 -20.94
N SER A 131 14.77 -9.32 -19.74
CA SER A 131 14.20 -9.89 -18.53
C SER A 131 12.70 -9.63 -18.43
N THR A 132 12.00 -10.60 -17.88
CA THR A 132 10.61 -10.49 -17.46
C THR A 132 10.58 -9.73 -16.15
N LYS A 133 9.80 -8.65 -16.08
CA LYS A 133 9.59 -7.89 -14.84
C LYS A 133 8.33 -8.38 -14.16
N VAL A 134 8.47 -8.91 -12.96
CA VAL A 134 7.33 -9.40 -12.16
C VAL A 134 7.39 -8.76 -10.79
N ALA A 135 6.25 -8.32 -10.28
CA ALA A 135 6.12 -7.89 -8.91
C ALA A 135 4.98 -8.62 -8.21
N VAL A 136 5.19 -9.02 -6.96
CA VAL A 136 4.21 -9.70 -6.12
C VAL A 136 3.94 -8.83 -4.90
N CYS A 137 2.75 -8.25 -4.83
CA CYS A 137 2.30 -7.49 -3.67
C CYS A 137 1.55 -8.42 -2.72
N ILE A 138 1.98 -8.50 -1.47
CA ILE A 138 1.36 -9.31 -0.41
C ILE A 138 0.86 -8.34 0.66
N THR A 139 -0.45 -8.26 0.88
CA THR A 139 -1.09 -7.30 1.80
C THR A 139 -2.32 -7.89 2.49
N ASP A 140 -2.56 -7.50 3.75
CA ASP A 140 -3.75 -7.87 4.53
C ASP A 140 -4.69 -6.67 4.79
N GLY A 141 -4.31 -5.49 4.29
CA GLY A 141 -4.89 -4.22 4.69
C GLY A 141 -5.37 -3.37 3.52
N LEU A 142 -6.06 -2.29 3.89
CA LEU A 142 -6.45 -1.21 2.98
C LEU A 142 -5.32 -0.19 2.91
N SER A 143 -4.90 0.17 1.70
CA SER A 143 -3.96 1.28 1.55
C SER A 143 -4.55 2.56 2.08
N VAL A 144 -3.72 3.39 2.71
CA VAL A 144 -4.09 4.76 3.12
C VAL A 144 -4.42 5.66 1.92
N SER A 145 -4.05 5.22 0.71
CA SER A 145 -4.26 5.97 -0.54
C SER A 145 -4.59 5.07 -1.75
N PRO A 146 -5.77 4.43 -1.82
CA PRO A 146 -6.11 3.49 -2.89
C PRO A 146 -6.08 4.09 -4.30
N ASN A 147 -6.41 5.39 -4.46
CA ASN A 147 -6.29 6.07 -5.75
C ASN A 147 -4.86 6.23 -6.22
N TYR A 148 -3.95 6.58 -5.32
CA TYR A 148 -2.53 6.62 -5.66
C TYR A 148 -2.00 5.21 -5.91
N THR A 149 -2.51 4.19 -5.21
CA THR A 149 -2.18 2.80 -5.52
C THR A 149 -2.58 2.48 -6.95
N LYS A 150 -3.80 2.85 -7.37
CA LYS A 150 -4.26 2.69 -8.76
C LYS A 150 -3.35 3.39 -9.77
N ILE A 151 -3.02 4.67 -9.56
CA ILE A 151 -2.17 5.44 -10.47
C ILE A 151 -0.78 4.79 -10.63
N GLU A 152 -0.15 4.42 -9.51
CA GLU A 152 1.16 3.79 -9.52
C GLU A 152 1.13 2.38 -10.11
N SER A 153 0.03 1.65 -9.91
CA SER A 153 -0.17 0.31 -10.51
C SER A 153 -0.35 0.39 -12.02
N MET A 154 -1.20 1.31 -12.50
CA MET A 154 -1.38 1.56 -13.94
C MET A 154 -0.04 1.89 -14.61
N ALA A 155 0.75 2.75 -13.98
CA ALA A 155 2.05 3.11 -14.50
C ALA A 155 3.05 1.92 -14.46
N ALA A 156 2.99 1.06 -13.45
CA ALA A 156 3.77 -0.19 -13.43
C ALA A 156 3.36 -1.13 -14.59
N HIS A 157 2.06 -1.25 -14.87
CA HIS A 157 1.55 -2.07 -15.98
C HIS A 157 2.01 -1.52 -17.33
N GLU A 158 1.94 -0.21 -17.53
CA GLU A 158 2.44 0.48 -18.73
C GLU A 158 3.96 0.31 -18.94
N GLU A 159 4.71 0.16 -17.85
CA GLU A 159 6.17 -0.12 -17.85
C GLU A 159 6.51 -1.60 -18.13
N GLY A 160 5.49 -2.43 -18.39
CA GLY A 160 5.62 -3.85 -18.69
C GLY A 160 5.93 -4.71 -17.46
N ILE A 161 5.54 -4.25 -16.26
CA ILE A 161 5.70 -5.02 -15.02
C ILE A 161 4.43 -5.85 -14.78
N HIS A 162 4.59 -7.17 -14.75
CA HIS A 162 3.51 -8.09 -14.42
C HIS A 162 3.29 -8.11 -12.91
N MET A 163 2.19 -7.51 -12.47
CA MET A 163 1.84 -7.38 -11.06
C MET A 163 0.89 -8.50 -10.63
N PHE A 164 1.27 -9.22 -9.58
CA PHE A 164 0.40 -10.11 -8.80
C PHE A 164 0.00 -9.44 -7.49
N ALA A 165 -1.24 -9.65 -7.05
CA ALA A 165 -1.77 -9.09 -5.81
C ALA A 165 -2.34 -10.22 -4.94
N LEU A 166 -1.68 -10.47 -3.81
CA LEU A 166 -2.03 -11.49 -2.83
C LEU A 166 -2.70 -10.78 -1.63
N GLY A 167 -4.02 -10.88 -1.55
CA GLY A 167 -4.82 -10.37 -0.45
C GLY A 167 -5.02 -11.44 0.63
N ILE A 168 -4.71 -11.12 1.88
CA ILE A 168 -4.83 -12.03 3.02
C ILE A 168 -5.96 -11.58 3.97
N GLY A 169 -6.90 -12.47 4.25
CA GLY A 169 -7.99 -12.22 5.19
C GLY A 169 -9.15 -11.44 4.58
N GLN A 170 -10.09 -11.06 5.44
CA GLN A 170 -11.34 -10.40 5.02
C GLN A 170 -11.25 -8.87 5.02
N HIS A 171 -10.14 -8.31 5.50
CA HIS A 171 -9.96 -6.86 5.64
C HIS A 171 -9.32 -6.19 4.43
N VAL A 172 -8.93 -6.97 3.42
CA VAL A 172 -8.32 -6.47 2.19
C VAL A 172 -9.36 -5.88 1.27
N PHE A 173 -9.04 -4.73 0.68
CA PHE A 173 -9.91 -4.09 -0.30
C PHE A 173 -9.70 -4.71 -1.68
N LYS A 174 -10.63 -5.59 -2.07
CA LYS A 174 -10.55 -6.35 -3.34
C LYS A 174 -10.38 -5.46 -4.57
N THR A 175 -11.07 -4.31 -4.60
CA THR A 175 -10.93 -3.35 -5.70
C THR A 175 -9.51 -2.81 -5.82
N GLU A 176 -8.83 -2.57 -4.69
CA GLU A 176 -7.44 -2.18 -4.71
C GLU A 176 -6.53 -3.31 -5.20
N LEU A 177 -6.77 -4.56 -4.80
CA LEU A 177 -6.02 -5.71 -5.36
C LEU A 177 -6.18 -5.81 -6.88
N VAL A 178 -7.38 -5.56 -7.39
CA VAL A 178 -7.67 -5.54 -8.84
C VAL A 178 -6.93 -4.40 -9.54
N PHE A 179 -6.74 -3.24 -8.89
CA PHE A 179 -5.91 -2.18 -9.46
C PHE A 179 -4.42 -2.53 -9.44
N ILE A 180 -3.96 -3.20 -8.38
CA ILE A 180 -2.56 -3.62 -8.24
C ILE A 180 -2.22 -4.65 -9.31
N ALA A 181 -3.04 -5.70 -9.44
CA ALA A 181 -2.78 -6.80 -10.35
C ALA A 181 -2.91 -6.38 -11.83
N SER A 182 -2.02 -6.89 -12.69
CA SER A 182 -2.10 -6.61 -14.13
C SER A 182 -3.23 -7.35 -14.83
N GLN A 183 -3.72 -8.44 -14.24
CA GLN A 183 -4.80 -9.27 -14.76
C GLN A 183 -5.64 -9.79 -13.59
N MET A 184 -6.92 -10.06 -13.83
CA MET A 184 -7.83 -10.59 -12.81
C MET A 184 -7.33 -11.92 -12.23
N ASP A 185 -6.75 -12.80 -13.06
CA ASP A 185 -6.23 -14.09 -12.62
C ASP A 185 -4.97 -13.97 -11.74
N TYR A 186 -4.35 -12.78 -11.68
CA TYR A 186 -3.20 -12.48 -10.82
C TYR A 186 -3.61 -11.94 -9.44
N VAL A 187 -4.92 -11.77 -9.21
CA VAL A 187 -5.47 -11.51 -7.87
C VAL A 187 -5.68 -12.84 -7.15
N LYS A 188 -4.99 -13.02 -6.02
CA LYS A 188 -5.11 -14.20 -5.17
C LYS A 188 -5.58 -13.79 -3.79
N GLU A 189 -6.81 -14.14 -3.45
CA GLU A 189 -7.37 -13.92 -2.11
C GLU A 189 -7.24 -15.20 -1.30
N VAL A 190 -6.70 -15.10 -0.09
CA VAL A 190 -6.54 -16.24 0.83
C VAL A 190 -7.14 -15.90 2.19
N PRO A 191 -7.74 -16.87 2.89
CA PRO A 191 -8.43 -16.61 4.16
C PRO A 191 -7.47 -16.17 5.28
N ASP A 192 -6.22 -16.63 5.24
CA ASP A 192 -5.18 -16.30 6.20
C ASP A 192 -3.78 -16.59 5.63
N TYR A 193 -2.75 -16.21 6.38
CA TYR A 193 -1.34 -16.31 5.99
C TYR A 193 -0.84 -17.75 5.77
N SER A 194 -1.51 -18.75 6.35
CA SER A 194 -1.15 -20.17 6.17
C SER A 194 -1.65 -20.72 4.83
N ALA A 195 -2.62 -20.05 4.21
CA ALA A 195 -3.24 -20.45 2.95
C ALA A 195 -2.62 -19.79 1.71
N LEU A 196 -1.44 -19.16 1.83
CA LEU A 196 -0.73 -18.53 0.71
C LEU A 196 -0.44 -19.54 -0.43
N PRO A 197 -0.59 -19.14 -1.70
CA PRO A 197 -0.64 -20.07 -2.83
C PRO A 197 0.72 -20.72 -3.10
N THR A 198 0.78 -22.05 -3.09
CA THR A 198 2.02 -22.82 -3.27
C THR A 198 2.45 -22.95 -4.74
N ASN A 199 1.55 -22.70 -5.69
CA ASN A 199 1.78 -22.82 -7.13
C ASN A 199 2.20 -21.51 -7.81
N LEU A 200 2.31 -20.39 -7.08
CA LEU A 200 2.58 -19.08 -7.65
C LEU A 200 3.90 -19.02 -8.44
N ALA A 201 4.94 -19.74 -8.00
CA ALA A 201 6.20 -19.83 -8.75
C ALA A 201 6.00 -20.40 -10.17
N ALA A 202 5.14 -21.41 -10.32
CA ALA A 202 4.82 -21.99 -11.61
C ALA A 202 3.99 -21.03 -12.47
N GLU A 203 3.05 -20.29 -11.87
CA GLU A 203 2.29 -19.25 -12.57
C GLU A 203 3.22 -18.15 -13.11
N ILE A 204 4.18 -17.68 -12.28
CA ILE A 204 5.19 -16.69 -12.68
C ILE A 204 6.05 -17.20 -13.85
N CYS A 205 6.49 -18.46 -13.83
CA CYS A 205 7.29 -19.01 -14.93
C CYS A 205 6.49 -19.27 -16.22
N ASN A 206 5.17 -19.38 -16.12
CA ASN A 206 4.27 -19.64 -17.24
C ASN A 206 3.58 -18.38 -17.78
N LEU A 207 4.04 -17.18 -17.40
CA LEU A 207 3.55 -15.93 -17.98
C LEU A 207 3.63 -16.02 -19.51
N ASN A 208 2.47 -16.05 -20.17
CA ASN A 208 2.38 -16.10 -21.62
C ASN A 208 2.71 -14.70 -22.16
N PHE A 209 3.91 -14.56 -22.73
CA PHE A 209 4.34 -13.35 -23.42
C PHE A 209 3.64 -13.26 -24.77
N GLU A 210 2.36 -12.89 -24.79
CA GLU A 210 1.84 -12.30 -26.02
C GLU A 210 2.55 -10.97 -26.23
N THR A 211 3.54 -11.00 -27.11
CA THR A 211 4.26 -9.82 -27.55
C THR A 211 3.28 -9.00 -28.38
N THR A 212 2.45 -8.17 -27.75
CA THR A 212 1.69 -7.15 -28.47
C THR A 212 2.68 -6.15 -29.05
N THR A 213 3.16 -6.44 -30.25
CA THR A 213 3.68 -5.46 -31.19
C THR A 213 2.51 -4.57 -31.63
N ALA A 214 2.08 -3.69 -30.73
CA ALA A 214 1.17 -2.62 -31.06
C ALA A 214 1.93 -1.62 -31.94
N THR A 215 1.81 -1.79 -33.25
CA THR A 215 2.12 -0.75 -34.22
C THR A 215 1.15 0.40 -33.99
N TYR A 216 1.59 1.40 -33.23
CA TYR A 216 0.87 2.68 -33.13
C TYR A 216 0.90 3.35 -34.50
N LYS A 217 -0.20 3.23 -35.25
CA LYS A 217 -0.49 4.19 -36.32
C LYS A 217 -0.86 5.52 -35.66
N SER A 218 0.05 6.47 -35.79
CA SER A 218 -0.19 7.87 -35.46
C SER A 218 -1.34 8.41 -36.30
N THR A 219 -2.44 8.80 -35.65
CA THR A 219 -3.46 9.68 -36.23
C THR A 219 -3.47 10.97 -35.42
N THR A 220 -3.12 12.05 -36.10
CA THR A 220 -3.08 13.42 -35.61
C THR A 220 -4.48 13.89 -35.21
N PRO A 221 -4.68 14.59 -34.08
CA PRO A 221 -5.97 15.20 -33.75
C PRO A 221 -6.23 16.38 -34.68
N LYS A 222 -7.32 16.32 -35.44
CA LYS A 222 -7.87 17.46 -36.18
C LYS A 222 -9.31 17.69 -35.72
N ASP A 223 -9.52 18.88 -35.14
CA ASP A 223 -10.76 19.62 -34.94
C ASP A 223 -11.92 18.93 -34.17
N LEU A 224 -12.08 19.31 -32.89
CA LEU A 224 -13.39 19.35 -32.25
C LEU A 224 -13.64 20.79 -31.77
N ALA A 225 -14.57 21.45 -32.44
CA ALA A 225 -15.05 22.79 -32.15
C ALA A 225 -15.88 22.81 -30.85
N ILE A 226 -15.74 23.90 -30.11
CA ILE A 226 -16.52 24.23 -28.92
C ILE A 226 -17.81 24.92 -29.37
N ASP A 227 -18.97 24.32 -29.10
CA ASP A 227 -20.26 25.02 -29.20
C ASP A 227 -20.64 25.66 -27.86
N ARG A 228 -21.05 26.93 -27.98
CA ARG A 228 -21.43 27.85 -26.90
C ARG A 228 -22.77 27.45 -26.28
N ILE A 229 -22.87 27.46 -24.95
CA ILE A 229 -24.15 27.47 -24.23
C ILE A 229 -24.59 28.92 -24.03
N ASP A 230 -25.73 29.28 -24.63
CA ASP A 230 -26.43 30.55 -24.43
C ASP A 230 -27.38 30.45 -23.23
N GLY A 231 -27.50 31.56 -22.50
CA GLY A 231 -28.19 31.63 -21.21
C GLY A 231 -29.70 31.81 -21.33
N THR A 232 -30.46 31.00 -20.62
CA THR A 232 -31.85 31.32 -20.22
C THR A 232 -32.13 30.78 -18.81
N PRO A 233 -32.73 31.58 -17.90
CA PRO A 233 -33.04 31.15 -16.54
C PRO A 233 -34.39 30.43 -16.48
N ILE A 234 -34.41 29.23 -15.87
CA ILE A 234 -35.64 28.50 -15.58
C ILE A 234 -36.07 28.79 -14.13
N THR A 235 -37.12 29.58 -13.98
CA THR A 235 -37.89 29.76 -12.74
C THR A 235 -38.91 28.64 -12.60
N GLY A 236 -38.85 27.86 -11.51
CA GLY A 236 -39.88 26.86 -11.18
C GLY A 236 -39.66 26.28 -9.78
N ALA A 237 -40.69 26.36 -8.94
CA ALA A 237 -40.65 26.07 -7.50
C ALA A 237 -40.35 24.59 -7.16
N VAL A 238 -39.58 24.39 -6.10
CA VAL A 238 -39.25 23.09 -5.49
C VAL A 238 -40.39 22.68 -4.55
N ASN A 239 -41.08 21.57 -4.86
CA ASN A 239 -41.91 20.86 -3.91
C ASN A 239 -41.15 19.62 -3.41
N ILE A 240 -40.80 19.64 -2.12
CA ILE A 240 -40.20 18.52 -1.40
C ILE A 240 -41.33 17.56 -1.01
N SER A 241 -41.31 16.34 -1.56
CA SER A 241 -42.13 15.22 -1.06
C SER A 241 -41.20 14.14 -0.53
N THR A 242 -41.31 13.89 0.77
CA THR A 242 -40.67 12.79 1.50
C THR A 242 -41.28 11.46 1.06
N THR A 243 -40.49 10.63 0.40
CA THR A 243 -40.84 9.21 0.17
C THR A 243 -39.75 8.30 0.70
N THR A 244 -40.16 7.54 1.71
CA THR A 244 -39.53 6.36 2.30
C THR A 244 -39.09 5.40 1.19
N ALA A 245 -37.80 5.12 1.08
CA ALA A 245 -37.28 4.15 0.11
C ALA A 245 -37.20 2.76 0.74
N THR A 246 -38.22 1.96 0.45
CA THR A 246 -38.24 0.50 0.58
C THR A 246 -37.21 -0.11 -0.38
N SER A 247 -36.52 -1.16 0.03
CA SER A 247 -35.58 -1.89 -0.83
C SER A 247 -36.29 -2.51 -2.03
N THR A 248 -35.70 -2.39 -3.23
CA THR A 248 -35.64 -3.44 -4.25
C THR A 248 -34.78 -3.02 -5.47
N THR A 249 -33.70 -3.78 -5.66
CA THR A 249 -33.11 -4.31 -6.92
C THR A 249 -32.65 -3.40 -8.07
N ASN A 250 -31.34 -3.52 -8.33
CA ASN A 250 -30.63 -3.57 -9.62
C ASN A 250 -30.84 -2.44 -10.65
N SER A 251 -29.85 -1.55 -10.73
CA SER A 251 -29.47 -0.87 -11.96
C SER A 251 -27.97 -0.97 -12.19
N VAL A 252 -27.62 -1.68 -13.27
CA VAL A 252 -26.28 -1.82 -13.84
C VAL A 252 -25.72 -0.44 -14.19
N ILE A 253 -24.53 -0.11 -13.69
CA ILE A 253 -23.69 0.97 -14.20
C ILE A 253 -22.38 0.32 -14.67
N ASN A 254 -22.00 0.63 -15.91
CA ASN A 254 -20.79 0.12 -16.56
C ASN A 254 -19.52 0.43 -15.75
N GLY A 255 -18.71 -0.60 -15.52
CA GLY A 255 -17.28 -0.47 -15.23
C GLY A 255 -16.91 -0.17 -13.78
N GLY A 256 -17.11 -1.13 -12.90
CA GLY A 256 -16.54 -1.11 -11.55
C GLY A 256 -17.36 -1.96 -10.60
N SER A 257 -16.82 -3.12 -10.20
CA SER A 257 -17.37 -3.91 -9.11
C SER A 257 -17.25 -3.08 -7.83
N VAL A 258 -18.31 -2.33 -7.49
CA VAL A 258 -18.43 -1.70 -6.17
C VAL A 258 -18.57 -2.83 -5.16
N ASP A 259 -17.65 -2.91 -4.22
CA ASP A 259 -17.74 -3.84 -3.10
C ASP A 259 -19.01 -3.50 -2.31
N VAL A 260 -20.06 -4.32 -2.47
CA VAL A 260 -21.41 -4.02 -1.96
C VAL A 260 -21.49 -3.94 -0.43
N ASN A 261 -20.43 -4.34 0.27
CA ASN A 261 -20.40 -4.47 1.72
C ASN A 261 -19.54 -3.41 2.44
N ARG A 262 -18.84 -2.51 1.72
CA ARG A 262 -18.06 -1.44 2.38
C ARG A 262 -18.25 -0.08 1.73
N GLN A 263 -18.52 0.94 2.56
CA GLN A 263 -18.64 2.33 2.14
C GLN A 263 -17.72 3.22 2.97
N PHE A 264 -17.19 4.25 2.33
CA PHE A 264 -16.37 5.26 2.97
C PHE A 264 -17.10 6.58 2.94
N LEU A 265 -17.32 7.17 4.11
CA LEU A 265 -18.09 8.39 4.29
C LEU A 265 -17.23 9.44 5.00
N PRO A 266 -17.39 10.73 4.67
CA PRO A 266 -16.81 11.80 5.46
C PRO A 266 -17.21 11.69 6.93
N HIS A 267 -16.28 11.95 7.83
CA HIS A 267 -16.64 12.09 9.23
C HIS A 267 -17.44 13.39 9.42
N PRO A 268 -18.56 13.37 10.16
CA PRO A 268 -19.49 14.49 10.23
C PRO A 268 -18.93 15.73 10.93
N THR A 269 -17.86 15.58 11.72
CA THR A 269 -17.32 16.67 12.54
C THR A 269 -15.81 16.82 12.47
N ASP A 270 -15.09 16.06 11.63
CA ASP A 270 -13.62 16.08 11.64
C ASP A 270 -13.06 15.80 10.24
N CYS A 271 -12.39 16.76 9.61
CA CYS A 271 -11.91 16.61 8.24
C CYS A 271 -10.76 15.61 8.11
N ASP A 272 -10.00 15.42 9.19
CA ASP A 272 -8.90 14.45 9.26
C ASP A 272 -9.40 13.04 9.61
N LYS A 273 -10.72 12.82 9.63
CA LYS A 273 -11.33 11.51 9.84
C LYS A 273 -12.29 11.13 8.72
N TYR A 274 -12.53 9.83 8.63
CA TYR A 274 -13.58 9.27 7.80
C TYR A 274 -14.17 8.03 8.48
N ILE A 275 -15.37 7.66 8.04
CA ILE A 275 -16.10 6.51 8.53
C ILE A 275 -15.99 5.43 7.46
N GLU A 276 -15.38 4.31 7.81
CA GLU A 276 -15.44 3.07 7.04
C GLU A 276 -16.61 2.25 7.59
N THR A 277 -17.50 1.82 6.70
CA THR A 277 -18.60 0.92 7.04
C THR A 277 -18.29 -0.47 6.52
N GLU A 278 -18.64 -1.48 7.31
CA GLU A 278 -18.53 -2.89 6.93
C GLU A 278 -19.86 -3.59 7.21
N ASP A 279 -20.44 -4.21 6.19
CA ASP A 279 -21.59 -5.11 6.35
C ASP A 279 -21.08 -6.51 6.72
N ALA A 280 -21.09 -6.76 8.04
CA ALA A 280 -20.76 -8.06 8.60
C ALA A 280 -22.06 -8.81 8.91
N ALA A 281 -22.50 -9.65 7.97
CA ALA A 281 -23.67 -10.52 8.12
C ALA A 281 -24.99 -9.78 8.42
N GLY A 282 -25.23 -8.63 7.76
CA GLY A 282 -26.42 -7.81 7.92
C GLY A 282 -26.33 -6.80 9.05
N ILE A 283 -25.17 -6.68 9.70
CA ILE A 283 -24.87 -5.65 10.70
C ILE A 283 -23.86 -4.68 10.08
N LEU A 284 -24.28 -3.44 9.90
CA LEU A 284 -23.39 -2.34 9.54
C LEU A 284 -22.54 -1.95 10.75
N VAL A 285 -21.25 -2.26 10.67
CA VAL A 285 -20.23 -1.84 11.64
C VAL A 285 -19.59 -0.55 11.14
N PHE A 286 -19.43 0.42 12.04
CA PHE A 286 -18.81 1.72 11.74
C PHE A 286 -17.42 1.78 12.37
N HIS A 287 -16.41 2.02 11.55
CA HIS A 287 -15.04 2.23 11.98
C HIS A 287 -14.63 3.67 11.71
N GLU A 288 -14.28 4.39 12.77
CA GLU A 288 -13.65 5.70 12.64
C GLU A 288 -12.18 5.50 12.25
N ARG A 289 -11.76 6.16 11.18
CA ARG A 289 -10.41 6.15 10.65
C ARG A 289 -9.85 7.56 10.62
N TYR A 290 -8.52 7.65 10.67
CA TYR A 290 -7.79 8.92 10.66
C TYR A 290 -6.97 9.04 9.38
N CYS A 291 -6.98 10.23 8.80
CA CYS A 291 -6.06 10.60 7.74
C CYS A 291 -4.64 10.79 8.27
N PRO A 292 -3.62 10.61 7.42
CA PRO A 292 -2.26 11.00 7.76
C PRO A 292 -2.19 12.45 8.24
N PHE A 293 -1.26 12.74 9.14
CA PHE A 293 -1.11 14.07 9.73
C PHE A 293 -1.06 15.17 8.65
N GLY A 294 -1.95 16.15 8.76
CA GLY A 294 -2.05 17.27 7.83
C GLY A 294 -2.79 16.96 6.52
N GLN A 295 -3.58 15.88 6.45
CA GLN A 295 -4.44 15.55 5.31
C GLN A 295 -5.91 15.45 5.73
N PHE A 296 -6.80 15.69 4.77
CA PHE A 296 -8.25 15.57 4.95
C PHE A 296 -8.86 14.55 4.00
N TYR A 297 -9.92 13.89 4.46
CA TYR A 297 -10.66 12.97 3.63
C TYR A 297 -11.40 13.71 2.50
N ASN A 298 -11.40 13.12 1.31
CA ASN A 298 -12.17 13.60 0.16
C ASN A 298 -13.10 12.48 -0.32
N GLU A 299 -14.40 12.75 -0.30
CA GLU A 299 -15.47 11.81 -0.67
C GLU A 299 -15.52 11.45 -2.15
N ASN A 300 -15.10 12.36 -3.04
CA ASN A 300 -15.05 12.10 -4.48
C ASN A 300 -13.85 11.23 -4.84
N ALA A 301 -12.73 11.43 -4.13
CA ALA A 301 -11.52 10.67 -4.30
C ALA A 301 -11.48 9.41 -3.41
N LEU A 302 -12.40 9.25 -2.47
CA LEU A 302 -12.41 8.15 -1.49
C LEU A 302 -11.05 7.94 -0.79
N THR A 303 -10.31 9.02 -0.53
CA THR A 303 -8.95 8.96 0.05
C THR A 303 -8.60 10.25 0.79
N CYS A 304 -7.57 10.19 1.63
CA CYS A 304 -6.98 11.37 2.24
C CYS A 304 -6.14 12.15 1.22
N VAL A 305 -6.31 13.46 1.19
CA VAL A 305 -5.64 14.40 0.28
C VAL A 305 -5.15 15.63 1.04
N GLN A 306 -4.27 16.41 0.41
CA GLN A 306 -3.92 17.73 0.93
C GLN A 306 -5.16 18.64 0.98
N PRO A 307 -5.29 19.55 1.96
CA PRO A 307 -6.49 20.35 2.16
C PRO A 307 -6.96 21.14 0.93
N LYS A 308 -6.05 21.70 0.13
CA LYS A 308 -6.38 22.35 -1.16
C LYS A 308 -7.18 21.48 -2.12
N HIS A 309 -7.09 20.17 -2.01
CA HIS A 309 -7.81 19.21 -2.83
C HIS A 309 -8.98 18.56 -2.08
N SER A 310 -9.23 18.91 -0.81
CA SER A 310 -10.36 18.42 -0.04
C SER A 310 -11.59 19.29 -0.26
N THR A 311 -12.76 18.66 -0.30
CA THR A 311 -14.05 19.35 -0.30
C THR A 311 -14.60 19.58 1.12
N CYS A 312 -13.88 19.14 2.16
CA CYS A 312 -14.36 19.13 3.54
C CYS A 312 -14.72 20.53 4.06
N LYS A 313 -16.00 20.74 4.39
CA LYS A 313 -16.53 22.04 4.83
C LYS A 313 -16.05 22.48 6.21
N LEU A 314 -15.49 21.57 7.00
CA LEU A 314 -14.99 21.84 8.35
C LEU A 314 -13.48 22.16 8.36
N ASP A 315 -12.88 22.37 7.19
CA ASP A 315 -11.47 22.73 7.06
C ASP A 315 -11.19 24.04 7.81
N LEU A 316 -10.48 23.92 8.94
CA LEU A 316 -10.12 25.04 9.81
C LEU A 316 -9.17 26.05 9.15
N CYS A 317 -8.53 25.67 8.04
CA CYS A 317 -7.59 26.48 7.27
C CYS A 317 -8.21 27.14 6.03
N ARG A 318 -9.50 26.89 5.73
CA ARG A 318 -10.17 27.41 4.52
C ARG A 318 -10.09 28.93 4.38
N ASP A 319 -10.19 29.66 5.49
CA ASP A 319 -10.24 31.12 5.53
C ASP A 319 -9.30 31.73 6.59
N LYS A 320 -8.29 30.99 7.05
CA LYS A 320 -7.34 31.42 8.10
C LYS A 320 -5.91 31.27 7.61
N LEU A 321 -5.00 32.09 8.14
CA LEU A 321 -3.55 31.94 7.94
C LEU A 321 -2.92 30.93 8.92
N THR A 322 -3.57 30.75 10.07
CA THR A 322 -3.15 29.81 11.11
C THR A 322 -4.36 29.29 11.86
N ALA A 323 -4.30 28.07 12.38
CA ALA A 323 -5.38 27.48 13.18
C ALA A 323 -4.83 26.67 14.37
N PRO A 324 -5.54 26.61 15.51
CA PRO A 324 -5.10 25.80 16.64
C PRO A 324 -5.12 24.30 16.30
N MET A 325 -4.18 23.55 16.86
CA MET A 325 -4.16 22.10 16.72
C MET A 325 -4.98 21.44 17.84
N LYS A 326 -5.88 20.53 17.46
CA LYS A 326 -6.72 19.80 18.42
C LYS A 326 -5.84 19.00 19.38
N ASN A 327 -6.12 19.09 20.67
CA ASN A 327 -5.41 18.38 21.75
C ASN A 327 -3.89 18.65 21.85
N ASN A 328 -3.38 19.73 21.24
CA ASN A 328 -1.98 20.14 21.39
C ASN A 328 -1.91 21.64 21.65
N CYS A 329 -1.49 22.04 22.85
CA CYS A 329 -1.48 23.46 23.22
C CYS A 329 -0.25 24.22 22.69
N ARG A 330 0.81 23.53 22.23
CA ARG A 330 1.98 24.15 21.57
C ARG A 330 1.89 24.14 20.05
N GLY A 331 1.29 23.08 19.50
CA GLY A 331 1.12 22.85 18.08
C GLY A 331 0.03 23.73 17.47
N TYR A 332 0.28 24.20 16.25
CA TYR A 332 -0.70 24.92 15.45
C TYR A 332 -0.46 24.68 13.97
N TRP A 333 -1.50 24.88 13.17
CA TRP A 333 -1.43 24.80 11.72
C TRP A 333 -1.07 26.17 11.14
N VAL A 334 -0.16 26.18 10.18
CA VAL A 334 0.04 27.28 9.24
C VAL A 334 -0.65 26.91 7.94
N CYS A 335 -1.51 27.81 7.46
CA CYS A 335 -2.41 27.59 6.33
C CYS A 335 -2.00 28.57 5.21
N LEU A 336 -1.24 28.11 4.21
CA LEU A 336 -0.72 28.97 3.13
C LEU A 336 -0.97 28.31 1.78
N ASN A 337 -1.59 29.05 0.85
CA ASN A 337 -1.88 28.59 -0.52
C ASN A 337 -2.64 27.24 -0.58
N GLY A 338 -3.48 26.96 0.42
CA GLY A 338 -4.23 25.71 0.54
C GLY A 338 -3.43 24.50 1.02
N ASP A 339 -2.15 24.68 1.37
CA ASP A 339 -1.35 23.69 2.08
C ASP A 339 -1.38 23.97 3.59
N ILE A 340 -1.35 22.90 4.40
CA ILE A 340 -1.28 23.00 5.86
C ILE A 340 0.01 22.39 6.39
N THR A 341 0.67 23.12 7.29
CA THR A 341 1.91 22.69 7.92
C THR A 341 1.76 22.76 9.43
N GLY A 342 2.06 21.66 10.12
CA GLY A 342 2.15 21.64 11.57
C GLY A 342 3.39 22.39 12.05
N VAL A 343 3.22 23.38 12.91
CA VAL A 343 4.29 24.20 13.52
C VAL A 343 4.11 24.19 15.03
N CYS A 344 5.18 24.46 15.77
CA CYS A 344 5.21 24.42 17.23
C CYS A 344 5.62 25.76 17.82
N CYS A 345 4.97 26.17 18.91
CA CYS A 345 5.41 27.30 19.71
C CYS A 345 6.69 26.98 20.51
N PRO A 346 7.54 27.98 20.79
CA PRO A 346 8.71 27.83 21.67
C PRO A 346 8.35 27.20 23.02
N LEU A 347 9.32 26.54 23.66
CA LEU A 347 9.15 25.96 25.00
C LEU A 347 8.69 27.04 26.01
N GLY A 348 7.73 26.69 26.86
CA GLY A 348 7.12 27.63 27.83
C GLY A 348 6.07 28.56 27.23
N THR A 349 5.68 28.36 25.97
CA THR A 349 4.61 29.11 25.30
C THR A 349 3.61 28.16 24.62
N GLY A 350 2.38 28.63 24.43
CA GLY A 350 1.32 27.90 23.76
C GLY A 350 0.64 28.78 22.71
N TYR A 351 0.06 28.14 21.70
CA TYR A 351 -0.58 28.83 20.59
C TYR A 351 -2.00 29.27 20.98
N LEU A 352 -2.31 30.54 20.72
CA LEU A 352 -3.64 31.11 20.87
C LEU A 352 -4.14 31.60 19.51
N ASP A 353 -5.32 31.15 19.09
CA ASP A 353 -5.90 31.50 17.79
C ASP A 353 -5.97 33.04 17.62
N GLY A 354 -5.55 33.52 16.45
CA GLY A 354 -5.44 34.95 16.13
C GLY A 354 -4.38 35.76 16.90
N SER A 355 -3.74 35.17 17.92
CA SER A 355 -2.76 35.85 18.79
C SER A 355 -1.35 35.27 18.72
N GLY A 356 -1.18 34.08 18.13
CA GLY A 356 0.10 33.39 18.01
C GLY A 356 0.58 32.81 19.35
N CYS A 357 1.90 32.58 19.46
CA CYS A 357 2.49 31.98 20.66
C CYS A 357 2.51 32.96 21.84
N LYS A 358 1.96 32.55 22.98
CA LYS A 358 1.90 33.31 24.23
C LYS A 358 2.44 32.51 25.40
N LEU A 359 3.01 33.21 26.38
CA LEU A 359 3.45 32.60 27.65
C LEU A 359 2.27 31.91 28.33
N CYS A 360 2.39 30.60 28.52
CA CYS A 360 1.44 29.80 29.30
C CYS A 360 2.10 28.48 29.74
N ALA A 361 1.56 27.84 30.77
CA ALA A 361 2.04 26.56 31.26
C ALA A 361 1.57 25.42 30.33
N CYS A 362 2.20 25.30 29.17
CA CYS A 362 1.89 24.29 28.16
C CYS A 362 3.15 23.46 27.82
N ASN A 363 3.05 22.14 27.98
CA ASN A 363 4.16 21.20 27.83
C ASN A 363 3.91 20.14 26.74
N SER A 364 2.95 20.37 25.83
CA SER A 364 2.69 19.42 24.73
C SER A 364 3.94 19.23 23.86
N GLU A 365 4.18 17.98 23.44
CA GLU A 365 5.23 17.68 22.45
C GLU A 365 4.91 18.36 21.11
N CYS A 366 5.95 18.69 20.36
CA CYS A 366 5.75 19.33 19.07
C CYS A 366 5.16 18.35 18.05
N PRO A 367 4.22 18.81 17.22
CA PRO A 367 3.68 17.97 16.16
C PRO A 367 4.74 17.68 15.10
N PRO A 368 4.63 16.54 14.38
CA PRO A 368 5.55 16.21 13.31
C PRO A 368 5.37 17.17 12.11
N THR A 369 6.44 17.46 11.36
CA THR A 369 6.37 18.35 10.18
C THR A 369 6.15 17.58 8.87
N LEU A 370 5.38 18.16 7.95
CA LEU A 370 5.30 17.74 6.55
C LEU A 370 6.43 18.43 5.78
N ASN A 371 7.59 17.78 5.63
CA ASN A 371 8.61 18.27 4.70
C ASN A 371 8.30 17.81 3.27
N ASN A 372 8.61 18.67 2.29
CA ASN A 372 8.53 18.38 0.84
C ASN A 372 9.38 17.18 0.38
N ASN A 373 10.11 16.54 1.31
CA ASN A 373 10.57 15.16 1.24
C ASN A 373 10.01 14.43 2.46
N SER A 374 9.12 13.47 2.20
CA SER A 374 8.26 12.68 3.08
C SER A 374 8.91 12.04 4.33
N THR A 375 9.39 12.85 5.26
CA THR A 375 9.97 12.42 6.54
C THR A 375 9.28 13.22 7.64
N LEU A 376 8.53 12.54 8.51
CA LEU A 376 8.06 13.12 9.77
C LEU A 376 9.29 13.23 10.68
N GLN A 377 9.75 14.46 10.96
CA GLN A 377 10.68 14.70 12.05
C GLN A 377 9.92 15.37 13.19
N GLY A 378 10.10 14.83 14.40
CA GLY A 378 9.74 15.54 15.62
C GLY A 378 10.71 16.71 15.81
N VAL A 379 10.18 17.90 16.04
CA VAL A 379 10.99 19.06 16.39
C VAL A 379 11.21 19.02 17.90
N THR A 380 12.46 18.82 18.33
CA THR A 380 12.87 18.94 19.75
C THR A 380 12.80 20.38 20.23
#